data_AF-A0A662P9Z0-F1
#
_entry.id   AF-A0A662P9Z0-F1
#
_cell.length_a   1.000
_cell.length_b   1.000
_cell.length_c   1.000
_cell.angle_alpha   90.00
_cell.angle_beta   90.00
_cell.angle_gamma   90.00
#
_symmetry.space_group_name_H-M   'P 1'
#
loop_
_entity.id
_entity.type
_entity.pdbx_description
1 polymer ?
#
loop_
_entity_poly.entity_id
_entity_poly.type
_entity_poly.pdbx_seq_one_letter_code
_entity_poly.pdbx_strand_id
1 'polypeptide(L)'
;MKNLRSIAKFILVLYMPLLLIVFIGGLYDIYFLKNRLSILESHEIMNCTTQILRYSTIWSYRGFTVAFRSSCYWDWLLFGFGACSETAEVGRVILTRGGLEAFVAGFPAEDHVFTIVSLNGTWYVIDPGYYTHAVLLNDRIVDRIRELGNVSYIVIYLNTENFLELTQYYVPYDTIIIKVTYQGLPVVGTRIRLVHKFKGTEMWIPGGKYYFHTNSEGIVVVHLGSPRYKGEKVSHYEPYFLIYVNDKRTHYKVTSTGSYRTWYVHIELTELNKNTKILNFTKTSPILTPDQLLLKYSTVSREG
;
A
#
# COMPACT_ATOMS: atom_id res chain seq x y z
N MET A 1 17.17 26.05 -45.72
CA MET A 1 16.54 24.77 -46.17
C MET A 1 17.25 23.50 -45.69
N LYS A 2 18.59 23.36 -45.76
CA LYS A 2 19.31 22.14 -45.29
C LYS A 2 19.10 21.83 -43.79
N ASN A 3 19.13 22.84 -42.92
CA ASN A 3 18.92 22.66 -41.47
C ASN A 3 17.49 22.20 -41.14
N LEU A 4 16.48 22.69 -41.87
CA LEU A 4 15.08 22.29 -41.66
C LEU A 4 14.84 20.81 -42.02
N ARG A 5 15.45 20.31 -43.11
CA ARG A 5 15.40 18.89 -43.48
C ARG A 5 16.16 18.00 -42.49
N SER A 6 17.25 18.49 -41.89
CA SER A 6 18.01 17.76 -40.87
C SER A 6 17.22 17.63 -39.57
N ILE A 7 16.61 18.73 -39.10
CA ILE A 7 15.74 18.75 -37.93
C ILE A 7 14.51 17.85 -38.16
N ALA A 8 13.88 17.92 -39.33
CA ALA A 8 12.74 17.06 -39.66
C ALA A 8 13.12 15.57 -39.66
N LYS A 9 14.29 15.18 -40.19
CA LYS A 9 14.79 13.81 -40.13
C LYS A 9 15.10 13.36 -38.70
N PHE A 10 15.71 14.22 -37.91
CA PHE A 10 16.01 13.93 -36.50
C PHE A 10 14.73 13.72 -35.68
N ILE A 11 13.74 14.59 -35.86
CA ILE A 11 12.41 14.44 -35.26
C ILE A 11 11.77 13.13 -35.72
N LEU A 12 11.83 12.81 -37.00
CA LEU A 12 11.20 11.59 -37.53
C LEU A 12 11.87 10.31 -36.98
N VAL A 13 13.20 10.29 -36.86
CA VAL A 13 13.96 9.15 -36.30
C VAL A 13 13.71 8.97 -34.80
N LEU A 14 13.55 10.07 -34.05
CA LEU A 14 13.31 9.99 -32.60
C LEU A 14 11.85 9.71 -32.25
N TYR A 15 10.91 10.36 -32.94
CA TYR A 15 9.48 10.29 -32.61
C TYR A 15 8.73 9.14 -33.27
N MET A 16 9.15 8.66 -34.45
CA MET A 16 8.46 7.53 -35.09
C MET A 16 8.51 6.22 -34.27
N PRO A 17 9.65 5.84 -33.65
CA PRO A 17 9.67 4.69 -32.75
C PRO A 17 8.75 4.87 -31.55
N LEU A 18 8.69 6.08 -30.97
CA LEU A 18 7.80 6.37 -29.85
C LEU A 18 6.33 6.26 -30.26
N LEU A 19 5.96 6.84 -31.41
CA LEU A 19 4.61 6.72 -31.96
C LEU A 19 4.23 5.27 -32.26
N LEU A 20 5.17 4.48 -32.79
CA LEU A 20 4.96 3.05 -33.04
C LEU A 20 4.75 2.27 -31.74
N ILE A 21 5.56 2.53 -30.71
CA ILE A 21 5.42 1.91 -29.38
C ILE A 21 4.06 2.26 -28.76
N VAL A 22 3.65 3.52 -28.81
CA VAL A 22 2.33 3.97 -28.33
C VAL A 22 1.20 3.31 -29.12
N PHE A 23 1.33 3.20 -30.44
CA PHE A 23 0.33 2.54 -31.28
C PHE A 23 0.21 1.04 -30.97
N ILE A 24 1.33 0.32 -30.84
CA ILE A 24 1.35 -1.10 -30.46
C ILE A 24 0.77 -1.27 -29.05
N GLY A 25 1.15 -0.43 -28.09
CA GLY A 25 0.62 -0.46 -26.74
C GLY A 25 -0.90 -0.22 -26.71
N GLY A 26 -1.39 0.74 -27.48
CA GLY A 26 -2.83 0.99 -27.63
C GLY A 26 -3.57 -0.20 -28.26
N LEU A 27 -3.00 -0.82 -29.29
CA LEU A 27 -3.56 -2.04 -29.88
C LEU A 27 -3.59 -3.18 -28.86
N TYR A 28 -2.53 -3.37 -28.09
CA TYR A 28 -2.46 -4.39 -27.05
C TYR A 28 -3.49 -4.13 -25.93
N ASP A 29 -3.65 -2.88 -25.48
CA ASP A 29 -4.65 -2.52 -24.46
C ASP A 29 -6.08 -2.79 -24.95
N ILE A 30 -6.42 -2.31 -26.15
CA ILE A 30 -7.78 -2.36 -26.69
C ILE A 30 -8.12 -3.76 -27.19
N TYR A 31 -7.28 -4.34 -28.06
CA TYR A 31 -7.62 -5.58 -28.75
C TYR A 31 -7.30 -6.82 -27.92
N PHE A 32 -6.24 -6.78 -27.13
CA PHE A 32 -5.83 -7.95 -26.35
C PHE A 32 -6.38 -7.87 -24.93
N LEU A 33 -5.99 -6.88 -24.13
CA LEU A 33 -6.40 -6.81 -22.72
C LEU A 33 -7.91 -6.63 -22.58
N LYS A 34 -8.50 -5.58 -23.16
CA LYS A 34 -9.92 -5.28 -22.96
C LYS A 34 -10.84 -6.39 -23.48
N ASN A 35 -10.61 -6.87 -24.70
CA ASN A 35 -11.44 -7.95 -25.26
C ASN A 35 -11.24 -9.28 -24.52
N ARG A 36 -9.99 -9.66 -24.22
CA ARG A 36 -9.72 -10.91 -23.51
C ARG A 36 -10.33 -10.89 -22.12
N LEU A 37 -10.16 -9.81 -21.36
CA LEU A 37 -10.74 -9.70 -20.02
C LEU A 37 -12.27 -9.75 -20.04
N SER A 38 -12.93 -9.23 -21.09
CA SER A 38 -14.39 -9.20 -21.19
C SER A 38 -15.07 -10.56 -21.37
N ILE A 39 -14.31 -11.59 -21.76
CA ILE A 39 -14.84 -12.94 -22.01
C ILE A 39 -14.41 -13.95 -20.94
N LEU A 40 -13.53 -13.55 -20.02
CA LEU A 40 -12.99 -14.42 -18.98
C LEU A 40 -13.85 -14.36 -17.71
N GLU A 41 -13.94 -15.47 -17.01
CA GLU A 41 -14.55 -15.48 -15.68
C GLU A 41 -13.63 -14.81 -14.64
N SER A 42 -14.19 -14.39 -13.51
CA SER A 42 -13.45 -13.64 -12.47
C SER A 42 -12.14 -14.31 -12.03
N HIS A 43 -12.13 -15.62 -11.86
CA HIS A 43 -10.94 -16.37 -11.46
C HIS A 43 -9.88 -16.44 -12.57
N GLU A 44 -10.32 -16.52 -13.83
CA GLU A 44 -9.43 -16.50 -14.99
C GLU A 44 -8.84 -15.10 -15.21
N ILE A 45 -9.62 -14.04 -14.99
CA ILE A 45 -9.14 -12.64 -15.00
C ILE A 45 -8.00 -12.47 -14.00
N MET A 46 -8.19 -12.94 -12.77
CA MET A 46 -7.18 -12.86 -11.72
C MET A 46 -5.89 -13.60 -12.11
N ASN A 47 -6.00 -14.85 -12.56
CA ASN A 47 -4.84 -15.65 -12.96
C ASN A 47 -4.14 -15.09 -14.20
N CYS A 48 -4.90 -14.66 -15.20
CA CYS A 48 -4.38 -14.02 -16.40
C CYS A 48 -3.62 -12.74 -16.04
N THR A 49 -4.16 -11.92 -15.14
CA THR A 49 -3.50 -10.72 -14.65
C THR A 49 -2.18 -11.05 -13.95
N THR A 50 -2.16 -12.03 -13.05
CA THR A 50 -0.92 -12.46 -12.38
C THR A 50 0.16 -12.86 -13.39
N GLN A 51 -0.21 -13.62 -14.43
CA GLN A 51 0.73 -14.05 -15.47
C GLN A 51 1.23 -12.89 -16.33
N ILE A 52 0.32 -12.02 -16.78
CA ILE A 52 0.66 -10.81 -17.56
C ILE A 52 1.68 -9.98 -16.79
N LEU A 53 1.41 -9.69 -15.52
CA LEU A 53 2.32 -8.91 -14.67
C LEU A 53 3.65 -9.64 -14.46
N ARG A 54 3.63 -10.94 -14.17
CA ARG A 54 4.85 -11.71 -13.89
C ARG A 54 5.80 -11.77 -15.07
N TYR A 55 5.28 -12.02 -16.27
CA TYR A 55 6.10 -12.26 -17.46
C TYR A 55 6.36 -11.01 -18.29
N SER A 56 5.56 -9.95 -18.12
CA SER A 56 5.74 -8.69 -18.85
C SER A 56 6.46 -7.62 -18.03
N THR A 57 6.69 -7.85 -16.73
CA THR A 57 7.42 -6.91 -15.87
C THR A 57 8.93 -7.16 -15.88
N ILE A 58 9.68 -6.11 -16.19
CA ILE A 58 11.13 -6.02 -15.96
C ILE A 58 11.35 -5.56 -14.52
N TRP A 59 11.66 -6.53 -13.64
CA TRP A 59 11.82 -6.32 -12.21
C TRP A 59 13.02 -5.43 -11.87
N SER A 60 12.73 -4.25 -11.35
CA SER A 60 13.69 -3.13 -11.24
C SER A 60 14.05 -2.82 -9.79
N TYR A 61 14.61 -3.78 -9.07
CA TYR A 61 14.91 -3.63 -7.64
C TYR A 61 16.22 -2.88 -7.34
N ARG A 62 17.21 -2.92 -8.24
CA ARG A 62 18.55 -2.33 -8.04
C ARG A 62 19.17 -1.86 -9.36
N GLY A 63 20.11 -0.92 -9.27
CA GLY A 63 20.88 -0.44 -10.42
C GLY A 63 20.12 0.57 -11.28
N PHE A 64 20.56 0.72 -12.53
CA PHE A 64 20.06 1.74 -13.46
C PHE A 64 18.57 1.60 -13.78
N THR A 65 18.02 0.38 -13.76
CA THR A 65 16.60 0.11 -14.06
C THR A 65 15.64 0.75 -13.06
N VAL A 66 16.10 1.09 -11.85
CA VAL A 66 15.29 1.80 -10.84
C VAL A 66 14.82 3.17 -11.36
N ALA A 67 15.64 3.85 -12.18
CA ALA A 67 15.29 5.15 -12.76
C ALA A 67 14.19 5.07 -13.84
N PHE A 68 13.85 3.85 -14.30
CA PHE A 68 12.85 3.60 -15.33
C PHE A 68 11.57 2.97 -14.78
N ARG A 69 11.44 2.84 -13.46
CA ARG A 69 10.20 2.31 -12.85
C ARG A 69 9.00 3.12 -13.33
N SER A 70 7.97 2.41 -13.75
CA SER A 70 6.76 2.99 -14.32
C SER A 70 6.04 3.87 -13.31
N SER A 71 5.65 5.09 -13.71
CA SER A 71 4.89 5.98 -12.83
C SER A 71 3.39 5.70 -12.88
N CYS A 72 2.92 5.04 -13.94
CA CYS A 72 1.53 4.70 -14.16
C CYS A 72 1.36 3.44 -15.03
N TYR A 73 0.10 3.02 -15.21
CA TYR A 73 -0.27 1.89 -16.08
C TYR A 73 0.28 2.01 -17.50
N TRP A 74 0.21 3.19 -18.12
CA TRP A 74 0.65 3.37 -19.51
C TRP A 74 2.17 3.25 -19.64
N ASP A 75 2.94 3.80 -18.71
CA ASP A 75 4.40 3.63 -18.69
C ASP A 75 4.75 2.14 -18.58
N TRP A 76 4.05 1.41 -17.72
CA TRP A 76 4.25 -0.03 -17.56
C TRP A 76 3.86 -0.79 -18.83
N LEU A 77 2.76 -0.42 -19.47
CA LEU A 77 2.32 -1.06 -20.71
C LEU A 77 3.35 -0.90 -21.84
N LEU A 78 3.98 0.27 -21.93
CA LEU A 78 4.92 0.60 -23.00
C LEU A 78 6.34 0.07 -22.73
N PHE A 79 6.77 0.03 -21.46
CA PHE A 79 8.15 -0.25 -21.11
C PHE A 79 8.35 -1.43 -20.15
N GLY A 80 7.33 -1.80 -19.38
CA GLY A 80 7.33 -2.98 -18.52
C GLY A 80 8.14 -2.86 -17.22
N PHE A 81 8.79 -1.73 -16.92
CA PHE A 81 9.64 -1.63 -15.74
C PHE A 81 8.85 -1.40 -14.45
N GLY A 82 9.11 -2.19 -13.40
CA GLY A 82 8.45 -2.01 -12.12
C GLY A 82 9.09 -2.78 -10.96
N ALA A 83 8.70 -2.42 -9.74
CA ALA A 83 8.88 -3.22 -8.53
C ALA A 83 7.51 -3.55 -7.93
N CYS A 84 7.45 -4.02 -6.68
CA CYS A 84 6.22 -4.42 -6.02
C CYS A 84 5.13 -3.32 -6.06
N SER A 85 5.49 -2.07 -5.74
CA SER A 85 4.56 -0.93 -5.70
C SER A 85 3.94 -0.61 -7.06
N GLU A 86 4.76 -0.48 -8.11
CA GLU A 86 4.26 -0.18 -9.45
C GLU A 86 3.40 -1.33 -9.98
N THR A 87 3.85 -2.57 -9.77
CA THR A 87 3.14 -3.76 -10.25
C THR A 87 1.81 -3.97 -9.53
N ALA A 88 1.72 -3.65 -8.24
CA ALA A 88 0.47 -3.70 -7.48
C ALA A 88 -0.56 -2.69 -8.02
N GLU A 89 -0.12 -1.48 -8.36
CA GLU A 89 -1.02 -0.46 -8.92
C GLU A 89 -1.48 -0.82 -10.35
N VAL A 90 -0.57 -1.32 -11.19
CA VAL A 90 -0.90 -1.84 -12.53
C VAL A 90 -1.90 -2.99 -12.41
N GLY A 91 -1.66 -3.95 -11.51
CA GLY A 91 -2.57 -5.07 -11.27
C GLY A 91 -3.96 -4.60 -10.85
N ARG A 92 -4.05 -3.63 -9.95
CA ARG A 92 -5.32 -3.01 -9.54
C ARG A 92 -6.07 -2.44 -10.75
N VAL A 93 -5.38 -1.71 -11.63
CA VAL A 93 -5.98 -1.11 -12.83
C VAL A 93 -6.50 -2.18 -13.79
N ILE A 94 -5.71 -3.22 -14.08
CA ILE A 94 -6.11 -4.32 -14.98
C ILE A 94 -7.35 -5.04 -14.45
N LEU A 95 -7.35 -5.42 -13.16
CA LEU A 95 -8.45 -6.15 -12.54
C LEU A 95 -9.73 -5.31 -12.47
N THR A 96 -9.60 -4.03 -12.11
CA THR A 96 -10.74 -3.09 -12.08
C THR A 96 -11.35 -2.92 -13.48
N ARG A 97 -10.53 -2.86 -14.53
CA ARG A 97 -11.01 -2.83 -15.93
C ARG A 97 -11.68 -4.13 -16.35
N GLY A 98 -11.29 -5.25 -15.75
CA GLY A 98 -11.97 -6.54 -15.86
C GLY A 98 -13.26 -6.66 -15.05
N GLY A 99 -13.71 -5.60 -14.38
CA GLY A 99 -14.95 -5.59 -13.60
C GLY A 99 -14.82 -6.16 -12.19
N LEU A 100 -13.61 -6.37 -11.69
CA LEU A 100 -13.38 -6.88 -10.34
C LEU A 100 -13.14 -5.76 -9.33
N GLU A 101 -13.59 -5.98 -8.09
CA GLU A 101 -13.30 -5.08 -6.98
C GLU A 101 -11.87 -5.32 -6.47
N ALA A 102 -10.94 -4.47 -6.89
CA ALA A 102 -9.51 -4.64 -6.65
C ALA A 102 -8.87 -3.45 -5.91
N PHE A 103 -7.94 -3.75 -5.01
CA PHE A 103 -7.23 -2.77 -4.18
C PHE A 103 -5.73 -3.06 -4.10
N VAL A 104 -4.93 -2.05 -3.77
CA VAL A 104 -3.56 -2.28 -3.32
C VAL A 104 -3.59 -2.65 -1.83
N ALA A 105 -2.84 -3.66 -1.45
CA ALA A 105 -2.66 -4.09 -0.08
C ALA A 105 -1.18 -4.36 0.19
N GLY A 106 -0.81 -4.61 1.44
CA GLY A 106 0.57 -4.95 1.73
C GLY A 106 0.91 -5.24 3.18
N PHE A 107 2.19 -5.49 3.34
CA PHE A 107 2.93 -5.64 4.59
C PHE A 107 3.89 -4.44 4.69
N PRO A 108 3.39 -3.22 4.96
CA PRO A 108 4.19 -2.00 4.87
C PRO A 108 5.33 -1.95 5.89
N ALA A 109 5.21 -2.66 7.03
CA ALA A 109 6.31 -2.82 7.96
C ALA A 109 7.45 -3.68 7.36
N GLU A 110 7.14 -4.60 6.45
CA GLU A 110 8.08 -5.55 5.84
C GLU A 110 8.43 -5.22 4.38
N ASP A 111 8.24 -3.97 3.96
CA ASP A 111 8.56 -3.44 2.61
C ASP A 111 7.97 -4.29 1.48
N HIS A 112 6.68 -4.62 1.59
CA HIS A 112 6.01 -5.41 0.57
C HIS A 112 4.59 -4.94 0.31
N VAL A 113 4.21 -4.90 -0.96
CA VAL A 113 2.87 -4.53 -1.43
C VAL A 113 2.48 -5.41 -2.61
N PHE A 114 1.18 -5.62 -2.78
CA PHE A 114 0.58 -6.49 -3.79
C PHE A 114 -0.84 -6.01 -4.10
N THR A 115 -1.48 -6.61 -5.12
CA THR A 115 -2.90 -6.34 -5.39
C THR A 115 -3.76 -7.39 -4.68
N ILE A 116 -4.95 -7.00 -4.27
CA ILE A 116 -5.98 -7.94 -3.81
C ILE A 116 -7.30 -7.73 -4.54
N VAL A 117 -8.12 -8.78 -4.55
CA VAL A 117 -9.47 -8.78 -5.09
C VAL A 117 -10.45 -9.32 -4.05
N SER A 118 -11.58 -8.64 -3.87
CA SER A 118 -12.73 -9.17 -3.14
C SER A 118 -13.62 -9.94 -4.12
N LEU A 119 -13.80 -11.24 -3.90
CA LEU A 119 -14.71 -12.06 -4.70
C LEU A 119 -15.53 -12.96 -3.77
N ASN A 120 -16.86 -12.77 -3.76
CA ASN A 120 -17.79 -13.54 -2.95
C ASN A 120 -17.41 -13.61 -1.46
N GLY A 121 -16.96 -12.48 -0.88
CA GLY A 121 -16.53 -12.38 0.52
C GLY A 121 -15.16 -12.99 0.80
N THR A 122 -14.44 -13.46 -0.22
CA THR A 122 -13.09 -14.02 -0.10
C THR A 122 -12.06 -13.07 -0.70
N TRP A 123 -10.93 -12.89 0.00
CA TRP A 123 -9.82 -12.05 -0.46
C TRP A 123 -8.77 -12.89 -1.18
N TYR A 124 -8.54 -12.57 -2.45
CA TYR A 124 -7.49 -13.15 -3.28
C TYR A 124 -6.35 -12.16 -3.45
N VAL A 125 -5.12 -12.65 -3.52
CA VAL A 125 -3.88 -11.88 -3.69
C VAL A 125 -3.30 -12.13 -5.08
N ILE A 126 -2.96 -11.05 -5.76
CA ILE A 126 -2.14 -11.03 -6.98
C ILE A 126 -0.77 -10.49 -6.60
N ASP A 127 0.18 -11.40 -6.38
CA ASP A 127 1.57 -11.10 -6.03
C ASP A 127 2.51 -11.79 -7.03
N PRO A 128 2.67 -11.23 -8.23
CA PRO A 128 3.36 -11.86 -9.35
C PRO A 128 4.87 -12.04 -9.13
N GLY A 129 5.45 -11.40 -8.11
CA GLY A 129 6.82 -11.64 -7.68
C GLY A 129 6.98 -13.02 -7.02
N TYR A 130 5.92 -13.52 -6.38
CA TYR A 130 5.91 -14.76 -5.62
C TYR A 130 5.15 -15.90 -6.32
N TYR A 131 4.03 -15.60 -7.00
CA TYR A 131 3.11 -16.61 -7.54
C TYR A 131 2.88 -16.44 -9.04
N THR A 132 2.47 -17.53 -9.69
CA THR A 132 2.05 -17.57 -11.10
C THR A 132 0.53 -17.48 -11.29
N HIS A 133 -0.22 -17.47 -10.19
CA HIS A 133 -1.68 -17.46 -10.13
C HIS A 133 -2.13 -16.67 -8.88
N ALA A 134 -3.41 -16.35 -8.81
CA ALA A 134 -3.99 -15.73 -7.62
C ALA A 134 -4.07 -16.74 -6.47
N VAL A 135 -3.76 -16.29 -5.25
CA VAL A 135 -3.79 -17.13 -4.04
C VAL A 135 -4.69 -16.51 -2.99
N LEU A 136 -5.12 -17.26 -1.98
CA LEU A 136 -5.88 -16.68 -0.87
C LEU A 136 -4.98 -15.76 -0.04
N LEU A 137 -5.55 -14.68 0.51
CA LEU A 137 -4.82 -13.76 1.39
C LEU A 137 -4.24 -14.48 2.61
N ASN A 138 -4.98 -15.43 3.18
CA ASN A 138 -4.50 -16.24 4.29
C ASN A 138 -3.24 -17.04 3.93
N ASP A 139 -3.24 -17.69 2.77
CA ASP A 139 -2.08 -18.48 2.30
C ASP A 139 -0.87 -17.58 2.07
N ARG A 140 -1.09 -16.39 1.47
CA ARG A 140 -0.03 -15.40 1.29
C ARG A 140 0.60 -14.97 2.61
N ILE A 141 -0.21 -14.76 3.65
CA ILE A 141 0.25 -14.35 4.99
C ILE A 141 1.02 -15.48 5.65
N VAL A 142 0.50 -16.71 5.60
CA VAL A 142 1.18 -17.92 6.11
C VAL A 142 2.56 -18.08 5.46
N ASP A 143 2.65 -17.90 4.14
CA ASP A 143 3.91 -17.96 3.42
C ASP A 143 4.86 -16.84 3.84
N ARG A 144 4.36 -15.61 4.07
CA ARG A 144 5.18 -14.50 4.59
C ARG A 144 5.72 -14.77 5.98
N ILE A 145 4.90 -15.35 6.87
CA ILE A 145 5.31 -15.74 8.22
C ILE A 145 6.33 -16.86 8.15
N ARG A 146 6.15 -17.85 7.26
CA ARG A 146 7.16 -18.91 7.03
C ARG A 146 8.48 -18.32 6.56
N GLU A 147 8.43 -17.34 5.66
CA GLU A 147 9.59 -16.63 5.13
C GLU A 147 10.30 -15.80 6.21
N LEU A 148 9.62 -14.85 6.85
CA LEU A 148 10.24 -13.84 7.71
C LEU A 148 10.14 -14.13 9.21
N GLY A 149 9.35 -15.10 9.63
CA GLY A 149 9.04 -15.40 11.02
C GLY A 149 7.77 -14.72 11.53
N ASN A 150 7.45 -13.51 11.08
CA ASN A 150 6.25 -12.76 11.48
C ASN A 150 5.82 -11.75 10.40
N VAL A 151 4.60 -11.23 10.57
CA VAL A 151 4.06 -10.05 9.87
C VAL A 151 3.52 -9.09 10.95
N SER A 152 3.96 -7.84 10.90
CA SER A 152 3.65 -6.85 11.95
C SER A 152 2.39 -6.06 11.64
N TYR A 153 2.08 -5.84 10.36
CA TYR A 153 0.95 -5.01 9.98
C TYR A 153 0.44 -5.39 8.60
N ILE A 154 -0.89 -5.49 8.45
CA ILE A 154 -1.55 -5.84 7.20
C ILE A 154 -2.59 -4.77 6.90
N VAL A 155 -2.58 -4.26 5.67
CA VAL A 155 -3.44 -3.14 5.27
C VAL A 155 -3.95 -3.27 3.84
N ILE A 156 -5.17 -2.76 3.61
CA ILE A 156 -5.73 -2.47 2.29
C ILE A 156 -5.86 -0.96 2.13
N TYR A 157 -5.42 -0.40 1.02
CA TYR A 157 -5.62 1.01 0.70
C TYR A 157 -6.88 1.16 -0.16
N LEU A 158 -7.92 1.79 0.40
CA LEU A 158 -9.25 1.89 -0.22
C LEU A 158 -9.35 3.04 -1.22
N ASN A 159 -8.76 4.18 -0.87
CA ASN A 159 -8.67 5.38 -1.70
C ASN A 159 -7.48 6.23 -1.23
N THR A 160 -7.34 7.47 -1.71
CA THR A 160 -6.18 8.34 -1.40
C THR A 160 -6.01 8.71 0.07
N GLU A 161 -7.03 8.55 0.91
CA GLU A 161 -7.00 8.97 2.32
C GLU A 161 -7.38 7.85 3.30
N ASN A 162 -8.10 6.81 2.82
CA ASN A 162 -8.64 5.75 3.65
C ASN A 162 -7.94 4.42 3.41
N PHE A 163 -7.77 3.68 4.50
CA PHE A 163 -7.26 2.32 4.50
C PHE A 163 -8.06 1.46 5.49
N LEU A 164 -8.00 0.15 5.28
CA LEU A 164 -8.55 -0.86 6.18
C LEU A 164 -7.40 -1.64 6.80
N GLU A 165 -7.30 -1.59 8.11
CA GLU A 165 -6.40 -2.44 8.87
C GLU A 165 -6.94 -3.87 8.93
N LEU A 166 -6.10 -4.85 8.60
CA LEU A 166 -6.46 -6.27 8.62
C LEU A 166 -5.71 -7.09 9.66
N THR A 167 -4.70 -6.51 10.33
CA THR A 167 -3.78 -7.25 11.22
C THR A 167 -4.50 -8.16 12.22
N GLN A 168 -5.56 -7.64 12.87
CA GLN A 168 -6.31 -8.36 13.91
C GLN A 168 -7.00 -9.64 13.43
N TYR A 169 -7.23 -9.80 12.12
CA TYR A 169 -7.94 -10.94 11.57
C TYR A 169 -7.03 -12.10 11.17
N TYR A 170 -5.73 -11.85 10.99
CA TYR A 170 -4.84 -12.82 10.35
C TYR A 170 -3.61 -13.21 11.16
N VAL A 171 -3.19 -12.40 12.13
CA VAL A 171 -2.01 -12.70 12.94
C VAL A 171 -2.27 -12.44 14.42
N PRO A 172 -1.62 -13.16 15.34
CA PRO A 172 -1.60 -12.78 16.74
C PRO A 172 -1.06 -11.36 16.89
N TYR A 173 -1.79 -10.53 17.64
CA TYR A 173 -1.53 -9.10 17.75
C TYR A 173 -1.57 -8.63 19.21
N ASP A 174 -1.05 -7.44 19.45
CA ASP A 174 -1.34 -6.64 20.65
C ASP A 174 -2.07 -5.36 20.19
N THR A 175 -2.95 -4.84 21.03
CA THR A 175 -3.69 -3.59 20.77
C THR A 175 -2.93 -2.41 21.36
N ILE A 176 -2.61 -1.41 20.55
CA ILE A 176 -1.95 -0.17 20.97
C ILE A 176 -2.96 0.97 20.91
N ILE A 177 -3.28 1.54 22.07
CA ILE A 177 -4.18 2.69 22.21
C ILE A 177 -3.31 3.92 22.47
N ILE A 178 -3.33 4.86 21.53
CA ILE A 178 -2.55 6.10 21.59
C ILE A 178 -3.52 7.25 21.82
N LYS A 179 -3.44 7.88 22.99
CA LYS A 179 -4.21 9.08 23.34
C LYS A 179 -3.34 10.31 23.20
N VAL A 180 -3.82 11.30 22.44
CA VAL A 180 -3.14 12.58 22.24
C VAL A 180 -3.95 13.70 22.90
N THR A 181 -3.27 14.48 23.73
CA THR A 181 -3.86 15.66 24.39
C THR A 181 -3.02 16.91 24.16
N TYR A 182 -3.66 18.08 24.32
CA TYR A 182 -3.03 19.38 24.43
C TYR A 182 -3.60 20.07 25.67
N GLN A 183 -2.73 20.39 26.63
CA GLN A 183 -3.13 20.93 27.94
C GLN A 183 -4.18 20.03 28.63
N GLY A 184 -4.01 18.71 28.52
CA GLY A 184 -4.93 17.72 29.08
C GLY A 184 -6.24 17.50 28.30
N LEU A 185 -6.53 18.30 27.27
CA LEU A 185 -7.72 18.14 26.43
C LEU A 185 -7.42 17.23 25.21
N PRO A 186 -8.32 16.31 24.84
CA PRO A 186 -8.19 15.51 23.62
C PRO A 186 -7.99 16.33 22.34
N VAL A 187 -7.12 15.86 21.44
CA VAL A 187 -6.88 16.51 20.14
C VAL A 187 -7.33 15.61 19.01
N VAL A 188 -8.35 16.04 18.27
CA VAL A 188 -8.95 15.32 17.13
C VAL A 188 -8.12 15.50 15.86
N GLY A 189 -8.11 14.49 14.99
CA GLY A 189 -7.48 14.56 13.66
C GLY A 189 -5.96 14.62 13.69
N THR A 190 -5.33 14.32 14.82
CA THR A 190 -3.88 14.27 14.94
C THR A 190 -3.34 13.13 14.08
N ARG A 191 -2.34 13.43 13.25
CA ARG A 191 -1.70 12.44 12.37
C ARG A 191 -0.71 11.60 13.16
N ILE A 192 -0.92 10.29 13.17
CA ILE A 192 -0.05 9.30 13.81
C ILE A 192 0.50 8.36 12.75
N ARG A 193 1.80 8.08 12.84
CA ARG A 193 2.44 6.97 12.14
C ARG A 193 3.41 6.26 13.09
N LEU A 194 3.58 4.97 12.87
CA LEU A 194 4.53 4.15 13.63
C LEU A 194 5.68 3.78 12.70
N VAL A 195 6.92 4.03 13.12
CA VAL A 195 8.13 3.85 12.29
C VAL A 195 9.05 2.83 12.93
N HIS A 196 9.57 1.88 12.16
CA HIS A 196 10.60 0.94 12.60
C HIS A 196 11.62 0.72 11.49
N LYS A 197 12.74 0.05 11.80
CA LYS A 197 13.70 -0.35 10.77
C LYS A 197 13.47 -1.78 10.33
N PHE A 198 13.43 -1.99 9.01
CA PHE A 198 13.41 -3.29 8.38
C PHE A 198 14.48 -3.36 7.29
N LYS A 199 15.35 -4.38 7.35
CA LYS A 199 16.53 -4.51 6.46
C LYS A 199 17.37 -3.22 6.39
N GLY A 200 17.50 -2.52 7.51
CA GLY A 200 18.25 -1.26 7.62
C GLY A 200 17.55 -0.02 7.05
N THR A 201 16.35 -0.16 6.49
CA THR A 201 15.55 0.95 5.94
C THR A 201 14.42 1.32 6.90
N GLU A 202 14.10 2.61 7.01
CA GLU A 202 12.93 3.05 7.77
C GLU A 202 11.63 2.69 7.03
N MET A 203 10.80 1.91 7.71
CA MET A 203 9.46 1.56 7.26
C MET A 203 8.44 2.16 8.22
N TRP A 204 7.29 2.56 7.73
CA TRP A 204 6.23 3.09 8.57
C TRP A 204 4.88 2.45 8.27
N ILE A 205 4.04 2.41 9.29
CA ILE A 205 2.65 1.98 9.19
C ILE A 205 1.73 3.16 9.54
N PRO A 206 0.59 3.32 8.84
CA PRO A 206 -0.03 2.35 7.93
C PRO A 206 0.67 2.23 6.56
N GLY A 207 1.68 3.05 6.28
CA GLY A 207 2.52 2.94 5.09
C GLY A 207 2.04 3.85 3.96
N GLY A 208 2.81 3.93 2.88
CA GLY A 208 2.52 4.82 1.76
C GLY A 208 2.43 6.29 2.20
N LYS A 209 1.36 6.99 1.79
CA LYS A 209 1.08 8.40 2.13
C LYS A 209 0.06 8.55 3.27
N TYR A 210 -0.30 7.46 3.95
CA TYR A 210 -1.41 7.39 4.90
C TYR A 210 -0.97 7.61 6.35
N TYR A 211 -1.92 8.04 7.18
CA TYR A 211 -1.76 8.26 8.61
C TYR A 211 -2.96 7.72 9.37
N PHE A 212 -2.75 7.22 10.58
CA PHE A 212 -3.86 7.09 11.53
C PHE A 212 -4.26 8.48 12.02
N HIS A 213 -5.55 8.70 12.22
CA HIS A 213 -6.08 9.98 12.69
C HIS A 213 -6.82 9.77 14.01
N THR A 214 -6.53 10.61 15.00
CA THR A 214 -7.23 10.54 16.28
C THR A 214 -8.72 10.89 16.13
N ASN A 215 -9.58 10.15 16.82
CA ASN A 215 -11.02 10.39 16.86
C ASN A 215 -11.38 11.60 17.75
N SER A 216 -12.68 11.79 18.01
CA SER A 216 -13.22 12.84 18.90
C SER A 216 -12.68 12.80 20.33
N GLU A 217 -12.22 11.65 20.80
CA GLU A 217 -11.61 11.46 22.12
C GLU A 217 -10.09 11.58 22.12
N GLY A 218 -9.51 11.97 20.97
CA GLY A 218 -8.07 12.10 20.79
C GLY A 218 -7.36 10.76 20.74
N ILE A 219 -8.06 9.68 20.37
CA ILE A 219 -7.54 8.30 20.42
C ILE A 219 -7.33 7.74 19.02
N VAL A 220 -6.23 7.04 18.83
CA VAL A 220 -5.99 6.06 17.74
C VAL A 220 -5.86 4.68 18.37
N VAL A 221 -6.44 3.67 17.71
CA VAL A 221 -6.24 2.25 18.03
C VAL A 221 -5.50 1.58 16.88
N VAL A 222 -4.46 0.82 17.19
CA VAL A 222 -3.66 0.07 16.21
C VAL A 222 -3.53 -1.38 16.67
N HIS A 223 -3.73 -2.33 15.78
CA HIS A 223 -3.51 -3.75 16.02
C HIS A 223 -2.18 -4.16 15.39
N LEU A 224 -1.23 -4.55 16.22
CA LEU A 224 0.14 -4.75 15.80
C LEU A 224 0.55 -6.19 16.01
N GLY A 225 1.03 -6.86 14.96
CA GLY A 225 1.74 -8.14 15.05
C GLY A 225 3.17 -7.97 15.53
N SER A 226 3.83 -9.08 15.90
CA SER A 226 5.19 -9.05 16.45
C SER A 226 6.24 -8.60 15.42
N PRO A 227 6.99 -7.49 15.65
CA PRO A 227 8.06 -7.04 14.75
C PRO A 227 9.38 -7.81 15.00
N ARG A 228 9.30 -9.11 15.23
CA ARG A 228 10.45 -9.99 15.45
C ARG A 228 10.63 -10.91 14.27
N TYR A 229 11.68 -10.70 13.50
CA TYR A 229 11.94 -11.47 12.28
C TYR A 229 13.09 -12.46 12.47
N LYS A 230 13.12 -13.46 11.59
CA LYS A 230 14.22 -14.42 11.44
C LYS A 230 15.50 -13.69 11.05
N GLY A 231 16.51 -13.77 11.90
CA GLY A 231 17.79 -13.05 11.72
C GLY A 231 18.51 -13.43 10.41
N GLU A 232 18.39 -14.68 9.98
CA GLU A 232 18.96 -15.16 8.72
C GLU A 232 18.29 -14.58 7.46
N LYS A 233 17.09 -14.00 7.59
CA LYS A 233 16.37 -13.34 6.48
C LYS A 233 16.37 -11.81 6.61
N VAL A 234 16.47 -11.31 7.84
CA VAL A 234 16.43 -9.88 8.15
C VAL A 234 17.58 -9.59 9.11
N SER A 235 18.73 -9.24 8.55
CA SER A 235 19.97 -9.02 9.32
C SER A 235 19.93 -7.77 10.20
N HIS A 236 19.11 -6.77 9.85
CA HIS A 236 19.02 -5.50 10.55
C HIS A 236 17.56 -5.06 10.68
N TYR A 237 17.01 -5.14 11.89
CA TYR A 237 15.68 -4.62 12.21
C TYR A 237 15.59 -4.10 13.64
N GLU A 238 14.59 -3.27 13.91
CA GLU A 238 14.25 -2.81 15.26
C GLU A 238 13.00 -3.58 15.76
N PRO A 239 13.06 -4.28 16.90
CA PRO A 239 11.93 -5.06 17.43
C PRO A 239 10.88 -4.18 18.13
N TYR A 240 10.71 -2.94 17.67
CA TYR A 240 9.80 -1.94 18.22
C TYR A 240 9.48 -0.90 17.13
N PHE A 241 8.34 -0.23 17.29
CA PHE A 241 8.00 0.94 16.51
C PHE A 241 8.11 2.21 17.36
N LEU A 242 8.69 3.26 16.79
CA LEU A 242 8.68 4.62 17.32
C LEU A 242 7.39 5.33 16.89
N ILE A 243 6.75 6.02 17.83
CA ILE A 243 5.55 6.81 17.53
C ILE A 243 5.95 8.18 17.00
N TYR A 244 5.36 8.58 15.87
CA TYR A 244 5.45 9.93 15.33
C TYR A 244 4.08 10.60 15.39
N VAL A 245 4.07 11.86 15.82
CA VAL A 245 2.87 12.69 15.97
C VAL A 245 3.06 13.94 15.12
N ASN A 246 2.17 14.17 14.15
CA ASN A 246 2.27 15.27 13.18
C ASN A 246 3.68 15.35 12.54
N ASP A 247 4.17 14.19 12.09
CA ASP A 247 5.51 14.01 11.50
C ASP A 247 6.70 14.25 12.44
N LYS A 248 6.47 14.60 13.70
CA LYS A 248 7.52 14.74 14.71
C LYS A 248 7.74 13.42 15.44
N ARG A 249 9.01 12.98 15.50
CA ARG A 249 9.43 11.82 16.28
C ARG A 249 9.20 12.06 17.77
N THR A 250 8.58 11.09 18.45
CA THR A 250 8.47 11.09 19.91
C THR A 250 9.51 10.16 20.55
N HIS A 251 9.58 10.14 21.88
CA HIS A 251 10.42 9.19 22.62
C HIS A 251 9.70 7.84 22.88
N TYR A 252 8.39 7.75 22.60
CA TYR A 252 7.60 6.56 22.86
C TYR A 252 7.90 5.47 21.85
N LYS A 253 8.08 4.25 22.38
CA LYS A 253 8.28 3.02 21.62
C LYS A 253 7.19 2.02 22.00
N VAL A 254 6.70 1.28 21.03
CA VAL A 254 5.74 0.19 21.23
C VAL A 254 6.26 -1.09 20.59
N THR A 255 6.13 -2.20 21.29
CA THR A 255 6.48 -3.53 20.78
C THR A 255 5.31 -4.44 21.01
N SER A 256 4.79 -5.01 19.93
CA SER A 256 3.85 -6.12 20.06
C SER A 256 4.59 -7.43 20.28
N THR A 257 4.01 -8.26 21.12
CA THR A 257 4.41 -9.65 21.36
C THR A 257 3.48 -10.65 20.68
N GLY A 258 2.36 -10.18 20.11
CA GLY A 258 1.30 -11.03 19.58
C GLY A 258 0.57 -11.84 20.67
N SER A 259 0.47 -11.30 21.89
CA SER A 259 -0.11 -11.99 23.05
C SER A 259 -1.50 -11.48 23.43
N TYR A 260 -2.13 -10.71 22.55
CA TYR A 260 -3.44 -10.08 22.73
C TYR A 260 -3.51 -9.13 23.92
N ARG A 261 -2.38 -8.49 24.25
CA ARG A 261 -2.30 -7.47 25.31
C ARG A 261 -2.72 -6.12 24.78
N THR A 262 -3.30 -5.30 25.65
CA THR A 262 -3.58 -3.89 25.36
C THR A 262 -2.54 -2.99 26.01
N TRP A 263 -1.99 -2.06 25.24
CA TRP A 263 -0.99 -1.09 25.65
C TRP A 263 -1.57 0.32 25.52
N TYR A 264 -1.40 1.13 26.56
CA TYR A 264 -1.86 2.51 26.59
C TYR A 264 -0.67 3.45 26.51
N VAL A 265 -0.68 4.35 25.54
CA VAL A 265 0.31 5.41 25.38
C VAL A 265 -0.39 6.75 25.40
N HIS A 266 -0.01 7.60 26.33
CA HIS A 266 -0.52 8.97 26.42
C HIS A 266 0.58 9.93 25.98
N ILE A 267 0.26 10.81 25.04
CA ILE A 267 1.17 11.80 24.47
C ILE A 267 0.57 13.19 24.64
N GLU A 268 1.26 14.05 25.37
CA GLU A 268 0.88 15.44 25.59
C GLU A 268 1.68 16.35 24.63
N LEU A 269 0.96 17.03 23.72
CA LEU A 269 1.57 17.84 22.65
C LEU A 269 2.40 19.01 23.18
N THR A 270 2.08 19.53 24.37
CA THR A 270 2.88 20.60 24.99
C THR A 270 4.31 20.15 25.32
N GLU A 271 4.54 18.86 25.54
CA GLU A 271 5.87 18.29 25.79
C GLU A 271 6.70 18.18 24.51
N LEU A 272 6.04 17.92 23.37
CA LEU A 272 6.69 17.83 22.06
C LEU A 272 7.14 19.21 21.53
N ASN A 273 6.38 20.27 21.85
CA ASN A 273 6.67 21.62 21.38
C ASN A 273 7.74 22.34 22.22
N LYS A 274 8.02 21.92 23.45
CA LYS A 274 9.14 22.46 24.24
C LYS A 274 10.50 22.20 23.59
N ASN A 275 10.59 21.22 22.69
CA ASN A 275 11.79 20.88 21.93
C ASN A 275 11.80 21.40 20.48
N THR A 276 10.82 22.21 20.05
CA THR A 276 10.82 22.77 18.68
C THR A 276 10.35 24.23 18.68
N LYS A 277 11.20 25.14 18.21
CA LYS A 277 10.79 26.52 17.88
C LYS A 277 9.58 26.49 16.94
N ILE A 278 8.61 27.33 17.28
CA ILE A 278 7.22 27.38 16.83
C ILE A 278 7.09 27.56 15.30
N LEU A 279 6.20 26.77 14.67
CA LEU A 279 5.52 27.14 13.44
C LEU A 279 4.01 26.91 13.61
N ASN A 280 3.24 27.95 13.28
CA ASN A 280 1.81 28.09 13.52
C ASN A 280 0.97 27.08 12.74
N PHE A 281 -0.07 26.53 13.38
CA PHE A 281 -1.11 25.74 12.73
C PHE A 281 -2.35 26.61 12.46
N THR A 282 -2.79 26.64 11.21
CA THR A 282 -4.11 27.12 10.78
C THR A 282 -5.15 25.99 10.88
N LYS A 283 -6.33 26.35 11.36
CA LYS A 283 -7.53 25.51 11.56
C LYS A 283 -8.11 25.05 10.21
N THR A 284 -8.48 23.78 10.09
CA THR A 284 -9.44 23.30 9.07
C THR A 284 -10.56 22.47 9.71
N SER A 285 -11.72 22.57 9.06
CA SER A 285 -13.09 22.20 9.46
C SER A 285 -13.36 20.67 9.49
N PRO A 286 -14.50 20.22 10.05
CA PRO A 286 -14.69 18.84 10.51
C PRO A 286 -15.05 17.86 9.38
N ILE A 287 -14.56 16.62 9.49
CA ILE A 287 -14.90 15.48 8.61
C ILE A 287 -15.82 14.51 9.38
N LEU A 288 -16.82 14.00 8.66
CA LEU A 288 -17.89 13.08 9.09
C LEU A 288 -17.37 11.76 9.66
N THR A 289 -18.18 11.14 10.54
CA THR A 289 -17.82 9.96 11.33
C THR A 289 -17.94 8.62 10.56
N PRO A 290 -17.12 7.60 10.92
CA PRO A 290 -17.09 6.27 10.29
C PRO A 290 -18.41 5.48 10.30
N ASP A 291 -19.33 5.79 11.20
CA ASP A 291 -20.61 5.07 11.36
C ASP A 291 -21.56 5.22 10.15
N GLN A 292 -21.27 6.17 9.25
CA GLN A 292 -22.04 6.36 8.01
C GLN A 292 -21.52 5.52 6.81
N LEU A 293 -20.35 4.89 6.91
CA LEU A 293 -19.77 4.08 5.82
C LEU A 293 -20.09 2.58 5.93
N LEU A 294 -20.37 2.07 7.13
CA LEU A 294 -20.71 0.65 7.38
C LEU A 294 -22.11 0.24 6.89
N LEU A 295 -23.00 1.20 6.64
CA LEU A 295 -24.36 0.96 6.12
C LEU A 295 -24.46 0.97 4.59
N LYS A 296 -23.41 1.38 3.87
CA LYS A 296 -23.41 1.40 2.40
C LYS A 296 -22.93 0.09 1.76
N TYR A 297 -22.30 -0.78 2.55
CA TYR A 297 -21.74 -2.06 2.09
C TYR A 297 -22.44 -3.29 2.69
N SER A 298 -23.53 -3.11 3.44
CA SER A 298 -24.31 -4.21 4.03
C SER A 298 -25.69 -4.44 3.39
N THR A 299 -26.11 -3.62 2.42
CA THR A 299 -27.46 -3.71 1.80
C THR A 299 -27.49 -4.00 0.29
N VAL A 300 -26.37 -4.28 -0.38
CA VAL A 300 -26.38 -4.64 -1.82
C VAL A 300 -26.54 -6.16 -2.07
N SER A 301 -26.98 -6.94 -1.08
CA SER A 301 -27.23 -8.39 -1.24
C SER A 301 -28.69 -8.83 -1.09
N ARG A 302 -29.64 -7.90 -1.05
CA ARG A 302 -31.07 -8.21 -1.12
C ARG A 302 -31.80 -7.17 -1.95
N GLU A 303 -32.04 -7.54 -3.21
CA GLU A 303 -33.05 -7.08 -4.17
C GLU A 303 -32.42 -6.83 -5.55
N GLY A 304 -32.71 -7.74 -6.49
CA GLY A 304 -32.29 -7.70 -7.90
C GLY A 304 -31.77 -9.03 -8.40
#